data_AF-A0A8T0FZU5-F1
#
_entry.id   AF-A0A8T0FZU5-F1
#
_cell.length_a   1.000
_cell.length_b   1.000
_cell.length_c   1.000
_cell.angle_alpha   90.00
_cell.angle_beta   90.00
_cell.angle_gamma   90.00
#
_symmetry.space_group_name_H-M   'P 1'
#
loop_
_entity.id
_entity.type
_entity.pdbx_description
1 polymer ?
#
loop_
_entity_poly.entity_id
_entity_poly.type
_entity_poly.pdbx_seq_one_letter_code
_entity_poly.pdbx_strand_id
1 'polypeptide(L)'
;MKINTFFFWIIFSGITFSGLLASENDLLPGTIIDGDIMIGENEDPWPNVLKVNPSRSKARMCVWDLYVIREAILEIERGTCIKFVRRKHEKDYIYITPFGGCWSTLGGKEKKANFEMHLPEAENFVKFPYDYWSVMHYDAYAFSKAPKLPTMKPKKPNVRLRDLGKAKAIGVLTNTDREKLKALYECDDIK
;
A
#
# COMPACT_ATOMS: atom_id res chain seq x y z
N MET A 1 -1.29 33.11 16.41
CA MET A 1 -2.28 33.40 17.47
C MET A 1 -2.90 32.07 17.88
N LYS A 2 -2.63 31.62 19.11
CA LYS A 2 -3.13 30.36 19.69
C LYS A 2 -4.61 30.51 20.07
N ILE A 3 -5.44 29.52 19.74
CA ILE A 3 -6.70 29.16 20.44
C ILE A 3 -6.88 27.65 20.25
N ASN A 4 -6.20 26.80 21.01
CA ASN A 4 -6.73 26.02 22.15
C ASN A 4 -8.23 26.15 22.48
N THR A 5 -9.01 25.09 22.26
CA THR A 5 -10.11 24.57 23.12
C THR A 5 -10.90 23.49 22.37
N PHE A 6 -10.61 22.21 22.61
CA PHE A 6 -11.61 21.13 22.43
C PHE A 6 -11.29 19.97 23.40
N PHE A 7 -11.27 20.31 24.68
CA PHE A 7 -11.63 19.38 25.75
C PHE A 7 -13.08 19.72 26.11
N PHE A 8 -14.07 19.06 25.52
CA PHE A 8 -15.41 18.96 26.13
C PHE A 8 -16.13 17.72 25.57
N TRP A 9 -16.36 16.77 26.48
CA TRP A 9 -17.31 15.65 26.42
C TRP A 9 -16.96 14.36 25.66
N ILE A 10 -16.29 13.41 26.35
CA ILE A 10 -16.79 12.04 26.53
C ILE A 10 -16.55 11.61 27.98
N ILE A 11 -17.39 12.11 28.89
CA ILE A 11 -17.78 11.39 30.11
C ILE A 11 -19.29 11.24 30.01
N PHE A 12 -19.78 10.21 29.31
CA PHE A 12 -21.14 9.65 29.44
C PHE A 12 -21.29 8.41 28.51
N SER A 13 -20.56 7.34 28.83
CA SER A 13 -21.05 5.95 28.74
C SER A 13 -19.97 5.05 29.33
N GLY A 14 -20.30 4.37 30.42
CA GLY A 14 -19.39 3.59 31.23
C GLY A 14 -18.80 2.38 30.50
N ILE A 15 -17.73 2.60 29.76
CA ILE A 15 -16.83 1.55 29.30
C ILE A 15 -15.48 1.81 29.96
N THR A 16 -15.15 0.99 30.96
CA THR A 16 -13.76 0.80 31.34
C THR A 16 -13.09 0.06 30.19
N PHE A 17 -12.38 0.78 29.32
CA PHE A 17 -11.36 0.13 28.51
C PHE A 17 -10.30 -0.37 29.49
N SER A 18 -10.26 -1.68 29.74
CA SER A 18 -8.99 -2.35 30.04
C SER A 18 -8.16 -2.34 28.76
N GLY A 19 -7.81 -1.13 28.32
CA GLY A 19 -6.98 -0.88 27.16
C GLY A 19 -5.54 -1.01 27.60
N LEU A 20 -4.85 -2.00 27.02
CA LEU A 20 -3.46 -1.80 26.63
C LEU A 20 -3.44 -0.48 25.85
N LEU A 21 -2.87 0.57 26.45
CA LEU A 21 -2.51 1.78 25.73
C LEU A 21 -1.59 1.33 24.60
N ALA A 22 -2.08 1.30 23.36
CA ALA A 22 -1.19 1.37 22.22
C ALA A 22 -0.45 2.70 22.38
N SER A 23 0.86 2.60 22.57
CA SER A 23 1.71 3.73 22.90
C SER A 23 1.67 4.69 21.73
N GLU A 24 1.60 5.99 22.01
CA GLU A 24 1.68 7.09 21.04
C GLU A 24 3.02 7.11 20.25
N ASN A 25 3.84 6.06 20.38
CA ASN A 25 5.14 5.83 19.77
C ASN A 25 5.17 4.65 18.76
N ASP A 26 4.06 3.96 18.49
CA ASP A 26 4.09 2.71 17.68
C ASP A 26 4.06 2.92 16.15
N LEU A 27 3.79 4.14 15.66
CA LEU A 27 3.79 4.48 14.22
C LEU A 27 4.81 5.60 13.88
N LEU A 28 6.05 5.44 14.31
CA LEU A 28 7.12 6.35 13.91
C LEU A 28 7.57 6.09 12.44
N PRO A 29 8.04 7.12 11.72
CA PRO A 29 8.67 6.94 10.42
C PRO A 29 9.80 5.91 10.46
N GLY A 30 9.79 4.99 9.49
CA GLY A 30 10.74 3.88 9.43
C GLY A 30 10.27 2.57 10.09
N THR A 31 9.12 2.57 10.77
CA THR A 31 8.47 1.33 11.20
C THR A 31 7.92 0.58 9.98
N ILE A 32 8.19 -0.73 9.90
CA ILE A 32 7.53 -1.63 8.94
C ILE A 32 6.22 -2.09 9.59
N ILE A 33 5.10 -1.61 9.07
CA ILE A 33 3.78 -2.15 9.37
C ILE A 33 3.47 -3.28 8.38
N ASP A 34 2.61 -4.20 8.79
CA ASP A 34 2.06 -5.20 7.87
C ASP A 34 3.09 -6.15 7.21
N GLY A 35 4.36 -6.07 7.63
CA GLY A 35 5.48 -6.88 7.16
C GLY A 35 6.14 -6.40 5.86
N ASP A 36 5.48 -5.52 5.11
CA ASP A 36 5.91 -5.07 3.77
C ASP A 36 5.76 -3.55 3.53
N ILE A 37 5.23 -2.80 4.49
CA ILE A 37 4.94 -1.38 4.34
C ILE A 37 5.78 -0.57 5.32
N MET A 38 6.75 0.19 4.82
CA MET A 38 7.46 1.17 5.64
C MET A 38 6.68 2.48 5.69
N ILE A 39 6.46 2.96 6.91
CA ILE A 39 5.86 4.26 7.12
C ILE A 39 6.82 5.33 6.61
N GLY A 40 6.40 5.95 5.52
CA GLY A 40 7.01 7.15 4.97
C GLY A 40 6.69 8.36 5.82
N GLU A 41 7.46 9.42 5.61
CA GLU A 41 7.20 10.68 6.27
C GLU A 41 6.10 11.47 5.55
N ASN A 42 5.40 11.00 4.50
CA ASN A 42 4.39 11.76 3.74
C ASN A 42 3.40 10.84 3.00
N GLU A 43 2.21 11.35 2.72
CA GLU A 43 1.10 10.66 2.04
C GLU A 43 0.92 11.10 0.57
N ASP A 44 1.64 12.14 0.11
CA ASP A 44 1.48 12.61 -1.27
C ASP A 44 1.80 11.53 -2.31
N PRO A 45 0.96 11.39 -3.35
CA PRO A 45 1.24 10.49 -4.45
C PRO A 45 2.48 10.95 -5.20
N TRP A 46 3.21 9.98 -5.72
CA TRP A 46 4.34 10.27 -6.60
C TRP A 46 3.86 10.93 -7.90
N PRO A 47 4.72 11.65 -8.63
CA PRO A 47 4.39 12.10 -9.98
C PRO A 47 4.14 10.91 -10.91
N ASN A 48 3.33 11.11 -11.94
CA ASN A 48 2.99 10.08 -12.95
C ASN A 48 4.25 9.53 -13.66
N VAL A 49 5.37 10.27 -13.67
CA VAL A 49 6.66 9.80 -14.18
C VAL A 49 7.62 9.49 -13.03
N LEU A 50 7.74 8.20 -12.73
CA LEU A 50 8.59 7.67 -11.67
C LEU A 50 10.01 7.46 -12.17
N LYS A 51 10.99 7.98 -11.43
CA LYS A 51 12.41 7.79 -11.75
C LYS A 51 12.91 6.54 -11.06
N VAL A 52 13.48 5.61 -11.79
CA VAL A 52 14.04 4.38 -11.22
C VAL A 52 15.55 4.36 -11.37
N ASN A 53 16.26 4.06 -10.28
CA ASN A 53 17.71 3.95 -10.34
C ASN A 53 18.09 2.75 -11.23
N PRO A 54 18.92 2.94 -12.28
CA PRO A 54 19.55 1.80 -12.94
C PRO A 54 20.40 1.03 -11.93
N SER A 55 20.21 -0.28 -11.84
CA SER A 55 20.99 -1.21 -10.99
C SER A 55 22.50 -0.96 -11.16
N ARG A 56 23.07 -0.11 -10.32
CA ARG A 56 24.50 0.29 -10.31
C ARG A 56 25.19 -0.04 -9.00
N SER A 57 24.50 -0.64 -8.04
CA SER A 57 25.11 -1.12 -6.81
C SER A 57 25.98 -2.36 -7.09
N LYS A 58 27.03 -2.55 -6.28
CA LYS A 58 27.98 -3.68 -6.36
C LYS A 58 27.31 -5.06 -6.19
N ALA A 59 26.06 -5.12 -5.73
CA ALA A 59 25.26 -6.33 -5.69
C ALA A 59 24.39 -6.40 -6.95
N ARG A 60 24.72 -7.34 -7.85
CA ARG A 60 23.87 -7.62 -9.01
C ARG A 60 22.61 -8.34 -8.55
N MET A 61 21.47 -7.69 -8.75
CA MET A 61 20.18 -8.37 -8.79
C MET A 61 20.21 -9.47 -9.86
N CYS A 62 19.58 -10.61 -9.61
CA CYS A 62 19.64 -11.72 -10.56
C CYS A 62 18.88 -11.38 -11.85
N VAL A 63 19.18 -12.10 -12.93
CA VAL A 63 18.51 -11.88 -14.23
C VAL A 63 17.00 -12.11 -14.12
N TRP A 64 16.59 -13.12 -13.34
CA TRP A 64 15.18 -13.41 -13.06
C TRP A 64 14.49 -12.30 -12.28
N ASP A 65 15.14 -11.75 -11.25
CA ASP A 65 14.59 -10.63 -10.48
C ASP A 65 14.32 -9.42 -11.40
N LEU A 66 15.28 -9.11 -12.28
CA LEU A 66 15.13 -8.04 -13.27
C LEU A 66 13.98 -8.31 -14.26
N TYR A 67 13.78 -9.57 -14.65
CA TYR A 67 12.65 -9.96 -15.50
C TYR A 67 11.32 -9.74 -14.77
N VAL A 68 11.19 -10.24 -13.54
CA VAL A 68 9.96 -10.09 -12.73
C VAL A 68 9.64 -8.62 -12.46
N ILE A 69 10.64 -7.82 -12.09
CA ILE A 69 10.47 -6.38 -11.86
C ILE A 69 10.03 -5.67 -13.15
N ARG A 70 10.61 -6.05 -14.29
CA ARG A 70 10.24 -5.47 -15.58
C ARG A 70 8.80 -5.80 -15.95
N GLU A 71 8.37 -7.05 -15.80
CA GLU A 71 6.98 -7.45 -16.09
C GLU A 71 5.99 -6.74 -15.16
N ALA A 72 6.32 -6.58 -13.88
CA ALA A 72 5.49 -5.82 -12.94
C ALA A 72 5.38 -4.33 -13.32
N ILE A 73 6.49 -3.71 -13.73
CA ILE A 73 6.49 -2.34 -14.26
C ILE A 73 5.58 -2.24 -15.48
N LEU A 74 5.72 -3.16 -16.44
CA LEU A 74 4.91 -3.16 -17.66
C LEU A 74 3.42 -3.31 -17.37
N GLU A 75 3.05 -4.10 -16.36
CA GLU A 75 1.66 -4.27 -15.97
C GLU A 75 1.02 -2.96 -15.49
N ILE A 76 1.74 -2.17 -14.68
CA ILE A 76 1.31 -0.83 -14.24
C ILE A 76 1.25 0.12 -15.44
N GLU A 77 2.30 0.17 -16.27
CA GLU A 77 2.38 1.10 -17.40
C GLU A 77 1.34 0.82 -18.49
N ARG A 78 0.90 -0.44 -18.65
CA ARG A 78 -0.16 -0.83 -19.58
C ARG A 78 -1.54 -0.47 -19.05
N GLY A 79 -1.74 -0.54 -17.72
CA GLY A 79 -3.04 -0.29 -17.09
C GLY A 79 -3.32 1.15 -16.73
N THR A 80 -2.30 2.02 -16.75
CA THR A 80 -2.37 3.35 -16.17
C THR A 80 -1.52 4.36 -16.96
N CYS A 81 -1.64 5.63 -16.61
CA CYS A 81 -0.80 6.71 -17.13
C CYS A 81 0.57 6.81 -16.42
N ILE A 82 0.85 5.97 -15.42
CA ILE A 82 2.13 5.96 -14.71
C ILE A 82 3.22 5.40 -15.64
N LYS A 83 4.39 6.03 -15.64
CA LYS A 83 5.57 5.64 -16.44
C LYS A 83 6.82 5.56 -15.58
N PHE A 84 7.62 4.53 -15.79
CA PHE A 84 8.88 4.31 -15.10
C PHE A 84 10.04 4.65 -16.04
N VAL A 85 10.77 5.70 -15.71
CA VAL A 85 11.87 6.22 -16.53
C VAL A 85 13.18 6.07 -15.79
N ARG A 86 14.23 5.71 -16.52
CA ARG A 86 15.58 5.65 -15.97
C ARG A 86 15.98 7.02 -15.40
N ARG A 87 16.41 7.00 -14.13
CA ARG A 87 16.97 8.18 -13.45
C ARG A 87 18.26 8.67 -14.10
N LYS A 88 18.43 9.99 -14.12
CA LYS A 88 19.68 10.72 -14.40
C LYS A 88 20.20 11.39 -13.12
N HIS A 89 19.60 12.50 -12.72
CA HIS A 89 20.04 13.36 -11.61
C HIS A 89 18.88 13.78 -10.68
N GLU A 90 17.70 13.19 -10.87
CA GLU A 90 16.50 13.53 -10.11
C GLU A 90 16.69 13.20 -8.62
N LYS A 91 16.23 14.12 -7.75
CA LYS A 91 16.30 13.99 -6.29
C LYS A 91 15.39 12.87 -5.80
N ASP A 92 14.18 12.80 -6.34
CA ASP A 92 13.17 11.82 -5.97
C ASP A 92 13.16 10.67 -6.97
N TYR A 93 13.35 9.46 -6.47
CA TYR A 93 13.46 8.25 -7.28
C TYR A 93 13.20 6.99 -6.45
N ILE A 94 12.80 5.93 -7.14
CA ILE A 94 12.65 4.59 -6.61
C ILE A 94 14.00 3.87 -6.71
N TYR A 95 14.44 3.33 -5.57
CA TYR A 95 15.65 2.53 -5.47
C TYR A 95 15.30 1.08 -5.15
N ILE A 96 15.46 0.20 -6.14
CA ILE A 96 15.17 -1.23 -6.00
C ILE A 96 16.45 -1.96 -5.62
N THR A 97 16.39 -2.75 -4.56
CA THR A 97 17.54 -3.47 -3.98
C THR A 97 17.14 -4.90 -3.62
N PRO A 98 18.02 -5.90 -3.78
CA PRO A 98 17.71 -7.31 -3.49
C PRO A 98 17.82 -7.69 -2.00
N PHE A 99 18.10 -6.74 -1.11
CA PHE A 99 18.38 -7.01 0.30
C PHE A 99 17.22 -6.64 1.22
N GLY A 100 17.01 -7.42 2.28
CA GLY A 100 16.17 -7.02 3.42
C GLY A 100 14.70 -7.45 3.35
N GLY A 101 14.34 -8.37 2.45
CA GLY A 101 12.95 -8.81 2.26
C GLY A 101 12.22 -7.99 1.20
N CYS A 102 10.89 -8.12 1.15
CA CYS A 102 10.05 -7.34 0.24
C CYS A 102 9.27 -6.31 1.04
N TRP A 103 9.67 -5.05 0.94
CA TRP A 103 8.95 -3.92 1.52
C TRP A 103 9.16 -2.66 0.70
N SER A 104 8.25 -1.70 0.86
CA SER A 104 8.35 -0.38 0.24
C SER A 104 7.82 0.70 1.16
N THR A 105 8.27 1.94 0.95
CA THR A 105 7.72 3.11 1.63
C THR A 105 6.38 3.53 1.01
N LEU A 106 5.41 3.96 1.83
CA LEU A 106 4.20 4.64 1.34
C LEU A 106 4.51 6.09 0.94
N GLY A 107 4.08 6.52 -0.25
CA GLY A 107 4.19 7.92 -0.71
C GLY A 107 5.63 8.42 -0.95
N GLY A 108 5.77 9.69 -1.36
CA GLY A 108 7.06 10.41 -1.48
C GLY A 108 7.16 11.56 -0.45
N LYS A 109 8.33 11.81 0.16
CA LYS A 109 8.54 12.75 1.33
C LYS A 109 8.00 14.18 1.07
N GLU A 110 7.43 14.97 2.00
CA GLU A 110 7.73 15.31 3.41
C GLU A 110 6.48 15.83 4.22
N LYS A 111 6.03 15.14 5.30
CA LYS A 111 5.41 15.61 6.59
C LYS A 111 4.63 14.52 7.39
N LYS A 112 4.85 14.48 8.71
CA LYS A 112 4.23 13.56 9.69
C LYS A 112 2.70 13.50 9.59
N ALA A 113 2.16 12.30 9.36
CA ALA A 113 0.80 11.93 9.67
C ALA A 113 0.80 10.58 10.41
N ASN A 114 -0.03 10.47 11.45
CA ASN A 114 -0.34 9.19 12.08
C ASN A 114 -1.38 8.49 11.19
N PHE A 115 -1.23 7.19 10.93
CA PHE A 115 -2.29 6.41 10.25
C PHE A 115 -3.48 6.30 11.19
N GLU A 116 -4.35 7.30 11.16
CA GLU A 116 -5.71 7.10 11.58
C GLU A 116 -6.38 6.22 10.53
N MET A 117 -7.18 5.24 10.98
CA MET A 117 -8.06 4.51 10.06
C MET A 117 -9.07 5.53 9.53
N HIS A 118 -8.69 6.24 8.48
CA HIS A 118 -9.60 7.12 7.79
C HIS A 118 -10.60 6.19 7.13
N LEU A 119 -11.83 6.16 7.63
CA LEU A 119 -12.92 5.61 6.84
C LEU A 119 -12.88 6.39 5.53
N PRO A 120 -12.70 5.73 4.37
CA PRO A 120 -12.93 6.41 3.11
C PRO A 120 -14.26 7.16 3.23
N GLU A 121 -14.30 8.41 2.77
CA GLU A 121 -15.56 9.10 2.58
C GLU A 121 -16.54 8.12 1.91
N ALA A 122 -17.81 8.12 2.34
CA ALA A 122 -18.77 7.12 1.88
C ALA A 122 -18.81 7.00 0.34
N GLU A 123 -18.51 8.10 -0.37
CA GLU A 123 -18.35 8.18 -1.82
C GLU A 123 -17.24 7.26 -2.37
N ASN A 124 -16.11 7.10 -1.70
CA ASN A 124 -15.00 6.24 -2.14
C ASN A 124 -15.36 4.75 -2.03
N PHE A 125 -16.08 4.34 -0.97
CA PHE A 125 -16.63 3.00 -0.86
C PHE A 125 -17.72 2.72 -1.89
N VAL A 126 -18.49 3.74 -2.28
CA VAL A 126 -19.52 3.65 -3.32
C VAL A 126 -18.88 3.59 -4.71
N LYS A 127 -17.79 4.33 -4.95
CA LYS A 127 -17.08 4.39 -6.23
C LYS A 127 -16.34 3.10 -6.55
N PHE A 128 -15.67 2.49 -5.56
CA PHE A 128 -14.93 1.25 -5.75
C PHE A 128 -15.31 0.20 -4.70
N PRO A 129 -15.97 -0.90 -5.09
CA PRO A 129 -16.28 -1.97 -4.15
C PRO A 129 -15.00 -2.67 -3.65
N TYR A 130 -15.09 -3.26 -2.46
CA TYR A 130 -13.99 -4.06 -1.91
C TYR A 130 -13.66 -5.25 -2.83
N ASP A 131 -12.41 -5.34 -3.27
CA ASP A 131 -11.93 -6.35 -4.21
C ASP A 131 -11.13 -7.42 -3.47
N TYR A 132 -11.74 -8.60 -3.29
CA TYR A 132 -11.10 -9.75 -2.66
C TYR A 132 -9.95 -10.31 -3.50
N TRP A 133 -9.96 -10.12 -4.82
CA TRP A 133 -8.94 -10.63 -5.73
C TRP A 133 -7.73 -9.72 -5.85
N SER A 134 -7.79 -8.47 -5.37
CA SER A 134 -6.76 -7.44 -5.52
C SER A 134 -5.34 -7.94 -5.22
N VAL A 135 -4.36 -7.40 -5.95
CA VAL A 135 -2.92 -7.65 -5.71
C VAL A 135 -2.49 -7.22 -4.29
N MET A 136 -3.20 -6.24 -3.72
CA MET A 136 -2.95 -5.70 -2.38
C MET A 136 -3.69 -6.46 -1.28
N HIS A 137 -4.58 -7.41 -1.62
CA HIS A 137 -5.29 -8.20 -0.63
C HIS A 137 -4.40 -9.35 -0.14
N TYR A 138 -4.34 -9.56 1.17
CA TYR A 138 -3.67 -10.73 1.75
C TYR A 138 -4.37 -12.04 1.43
N ASP A 139 -3.63 -13.14 1.34
CA ASP A 139 -4.26 -14.46 1.28
C ASP A 139 -4.95 -14.82 2.62
N ALA A 140 -5.81 -15.83 2.60
CA ALA A 140 -6.58 -16.23 3.78
C ALA A 140 -5.74 -16.71 4.98
N TYR A 141 -4.45 -17.00 4.81
CA TYR A 141 -3.56 -17.60 5.78
C TYR A 141 -2.39 -16.69 6.18
N ALA A 142 -2.37 -15.44 5.71
CA ALA A 142 -1.33 -14.47 6.03
C ALA A 142 -1.13 -14.35 7.55
N PHE A 143 0.13 -14.40 7.99
CA PHE A 143 0.56 -14.35 9.39
C PHE A 143 -0.05 -15.42 10.31
N SER A 144 -0.51 -16.54 9.75
CA SER A 144 -1.09 -17.61 10.55
C SER A 144 -0.06 -18.28 11.46
N LYS A 145 -0.45 -18.51 12.71
CA LYS A 145 0.35 -19.25 13.71
C LYS A 145 0.45 -20.74 13.42
N ALA A 146 -0.42 -21.29 12.58
CA ALA A 146 -0.48 -22.71 12.29
C ALA A 146 -0.83 -22.98 10.82
N PRO A 147 -0.25 -24.01 10.19
CA PRO A 147 -0.65 -24.43 8.86
C PRO A 147 -2.16 -24.69 8.78
N LYS A 148 -2.80 -24.24 7.70
CA LYS A 148 -4.24 -24.43 7.41
C LYS A 148 -5.20 -23.73 8.36
N LEU A 149 -4.73 -22.86 9.27
CA LEU A 149 -5.61 -22.00 10.07
C LEU A 149 -5.79 -20.65 9.35
N PRO A 150 -6.95 -20.37 8.74
CA PRO A 150 -7.16 -19.08 8.08
C PRO A 150 -7.27 -17.96 9.12
N THR A 151 -6.53 -16.87 8.92
CA THR A 151 -6.59 -15.64 9.71
C THR A 151 -7.68 -14.70 9.21
N MET A 152 -8.08 -14.84 7.94
CA MET A 152 -9.14 -14.05 7.32
C MET A 152 -10.17 -14.93 6.62
N LYS A 153 -11.45 -14.58 6.76
CA LYS A 153 -12.58 -15.21 6.06
C LYS A 153 -13.46 -14.15 5.41
N PRO A 154 -13.84 -14.31 4.14
CA PRO A 154 -14.73 -13.37 3.48
C PRO A 154 -16.12 -13.43 4.11
N LYS A 155 -16.78 -12.27 4.21
CA LYS A 155 -18.17 -12.17 4.67
C LYS A 155 -19.17 -12.55 3.59
N LYS A 156 -18.84 -12.33 2.31
CA LYS A 156 -19.72 -12.67 1.19
C LYS A 156 -19.73 -14.18 0.95
N PRO A 157 -20.91 -14.83 0.86
CA PRO A 157 -21.01 -16.29 0.77
C PRO A 157 -20.41 -16.88 -0.52
N ASN A 158 -20.35 -16.09 -1.60
CA ASN A 158 -19.85 -16.53 -2.90
C ASN A 158 -18.33 -16.40 -3.07
N VAL A 159 -17.63 -15.85 -2.08
CA VAL A 159 -16.17 -15.65 -2.14
C VAL A 159 -15.50 -16.77 -1.33
N ARG A 160 -14.53 -17.46 -1.92
CA ARG A 160 -13.82 -18.56 -1.27
C ARG A 160 -12.49 -18.07 -0.68
N LEU A 161 -11.95 -18.83 0.28
CA LEU A 161 -10.65 -18.50 0.90
C LEU A 161 -9.51 -18.36 -0.11
N ARG A 162 -9.54 -19.17 -1.18
CA ARG A 162 -8.53 -19.15 -2.26
C ARG A 162 -8.65 -17.94 -3.20
N ASP A 163 -9.73 -17.18 -3.11
CA ASP A 163 -9.96 -16.02 -3.96
C ASP A 163 -9.27 -14.78 -3.39
N LEU A 164 -9.04 -14.75 -2.07
CA LEU A 164 -8.35 -13.68 -1.37
C LEU A 164 -6.91 -13.53 -1.88
N GLY A 165 -6.55 -12.34 -2.37
CA GLY A 165 -5.19 -12.00 -2.79
C GLY A 165 -4.69 -12.74 -4.04
N LYS A 166 -5.56 -13.43 -4.77
CA LYS A 166 -5.14 -14.31 -5.87
C LYS A 166 -4.44 -13.57 -7.02
N ALA A 167 -4.71 -12.28 -7.25
CA ALA A 167 -3.98 -11.53 -8.28
C ALA A 167 -2.48 -11.36 -7.94
N LYS A 168 -2.11 -11.32 -6.65
CA LYS A 168 -0.71 -11.33 -6.19
C LYS A 168 0.05 -12.57 -6.64
N ALA A 169 -0.60 -13.73 -6.59
CA ALA A 169 0.00 -15.00 -7.03
C ALA A 169 0.18 -15.08 -8.56
N ILE A 170 -0.65 -14.35 -9.32
CA ILE A 170 -0.62 -14.34 -10.79
C ILE A 170 0.27 -13.19 -11.32
N GLY A 171 0.54 -12.18 -10.50
CA GLY A 171 1.35 -11.01 -10.87
C GLY A 171 0.62 -10.03 -11.78
N VAL A 172 -0.69 -9.86 -11.57
CA VAL A 172 -1.53 -8.96 -12.39
C VAL A 172 -2.30 -7.96 -11.53
N LEU A 173 -2.64 -6.82 -12.11
CA LEU A 173 -3.57 -5.85 -11.50
C LEU A 173 -5.00 -6.23 -11.88
N THR A 174 -5.88 -6.30 -10.89
CA THR A 174 -7.32 -6.41 -11.16
C THR A 174 -7.84 -5.14 -11.83
N ASN A 175 -9.02 -5.20 -12.44
CA ASN A 175 -9.66 -4.00 -13.00
C ASN A 175 -9.84 -2.93 -11.92
N THR A 176 -10.26 -3.33 -10.72
CA THR A 176 -10.43 -2.40 -9.59
C THR A 176 -9.10 -1.73 -9.21
N ASP A 177 -8.00 -2.48 -9.19
CA ASP A 177 -6.67 -1.92 -8.89
C ASP A 177 -6.27 -0.86 -9.93
N ARG A 178 -6.49 -1.14 -11.22
CA ARG A 178 -6.18 -0.19 -12.32
C ARG A 178 -7.05 1.06 -12.23
N GLU A 179 -8.35 0.91 -12.02
CA GLU A 179 -9.27 2.06 -11.94
C GLU A 179 -9.01 2.92 -10.70
N LYS A 180 -8.62 2.32 -9.57
CA LYS A 180 -8.16 3.07 -8.39
C LYS A 180 -6.89 3.86 -8.69
N LEU A 181 -5.91 3.25 -9.36
CA LEU A 181 -4.69 3.96 -9.77
C LEU A 181 -4.98 5.09 -10.74
N LYS A 182 -5.84 4.87 -11.75
CA LYS A 182 -6.25 5.90 -12.69
C LYS A 182 -6.95 7.07 -12.00
N ALA A 183 -7.86 6.77 -11.07
CA ALA A 183 -8.55 7.80 -10.30
C ALA A 183 -7.60 8.58 -9.39
N LEU A 184 -6.61 7.91 -8.78
CA LEU A 184 -5.63 8.54 -7.90
C LEU A 184 -4.63 9.43 -8.66
N TYR A 185 -4.18 9.00 -9.84
CA TYR A 185 -3.20 9.71 -10.67
C TYR A 185 -3.84 10.57 -11.76
N GLU A 186 -5.17 10.75 -11.69
CA GLU A 186 -5.97 11.54 -12.64
C GLU A 186 -5.65 11.19 -14.10
N CYS A 187 -5.57 9.89 -14.39
CA CYS A 187 -5.26 9.45 -15.74
C CYS A 187 -6.43 9.78 -16.68
N ASP A 188 -6.11 10.45 -17.79
CA ASP A 188 -7.04 10.56 -18.91
C ASP A 188 -7.39 9.16 -19.44
N ASP A 189 -8.64 8.96 -19.85
CA ASP A 189 -9.02 7.78 -20.61
C ASP A 189 -8.12 7.72 -21.85
N ILE A 190 -7.24 6.71 -21.90
CA ILE A 190 -6.36 6.48 -23.04
C ILE A 190 -7.27 6.24 -24.24
N LYS A 191 -7.42 7.27 -25.09
CA LYS A 191 -8.18 7.21 -26.35
C LYS A 191 -7.56 6.22 -27.33
#